data_AF-A0A9D8IY38-F1
#
_entry.id   AF-A0A9D8IY38-F1
#
_cell.length_a   1.000
_cell.length_b   1.000
_cell.length_c   1.000
_cell.angle_alpha   90.00
_cell.angle_beta   90.00
_cell.angle_gamma   90.00
#
_symmetry.space_group_name_H-M   'P 1'
#
loop_
_entity.id
_entity.type
_entity.pdbx_description
1 polymer ?
#
loop_
_entity_poly.entity_id
_entity_poly.type
_entity_poly.pdbx_seq_one_letter_code
_entity_poly.pdbx_strand_id
1 'polypeptide(L)'
;VLANSDEGAPQGGLVSPVLSNIYLHYVLDLWFEKRFARACAGRAYLIRYADDYVACFEHEADARAFLLAMTDRLAQFSLEIEPSKTALIRFGSRSLGSPGGDGAVPRTFGFLGLTHYMGRSRRGRFVVGRKTDGQRACQKLKLLDRRLRSLRAHGGAAMVEYVVRHLRGHLQYYGVSGNARGVATYFYRAAGLLFKWLNRRSQRRSFTWSGFHAAIGRLLPRVRIVHDLYPIPWWKTQTGSRMV
;
A
#
# COMPACT_ATOMS: atom_id res chain seq x y z
N VAL A 1 -12.99 21.74 32.43
CA VAL A 1 -11.52 21.98 32.45
C VAL A 1 -10.99 21.57 31.10
N LEU A 2 -10.79 22.53 30.20
CA LEU A 2 -10.09 22.30 28.93
C LEU A 2 -8.60 22.25 29.29
N ALA A 3 -8.01 21.06 29.26
CA ALA A 3 -6.58 20.93 29.41
C ALA A 3 -5.92 21.50 28.14
N ASN A 4 -5.19 22.60 28.28
CA ASN A 4 -4.20 22.99 27.29
C ASN A 4 -3.14 21.88 27.27
N SER A 5 -3.10 21.10 26.19
CA SER A 5 -1.97 20.24 25.89
C SER A 5 -0.98 21.04 25.06
N ASP A 6 0.13 21.42 25.66
CA ASP A 6 1.22 22.16 25.00
C ASP A 6 1.95 21.31 23.93
N GLU A 7 1.67 20.00 23.88
CA GLU A 7 2.15 19.09 22.84
C GLU A 7 1.04 18.14 22.37
N GLY A 8 0.71 18.21 21.08
CA GLY A 8 -0.19 17.28 20.41
C GLY A 8 -1.68 17.62 20.51
N ALA A 9 -2.37 17.53 19.36
CA ALA A 9 -3.83 17.55 19.33
C ALA A 9 -4.38 16.25 19.97
N PRO A 10 -5.46 16.30 20.77
CA PRO A 10 -6.07 15.10 21.35
C PRO A 10 -6.38 14.08 20.23
N GLN A 11 -5.77 12.90 20.32
CA GLN A 11 -5.97 11.82 19.37
C GLN A 11 -7.45 11.41 19.37
N GLY A 12 -8.18 11.81 18.33
CA GLY A 12 -9.63 11.55 18.20
C GLY A 12 -10.48 12.78 17.87
N GLY A 13 -9.91 14.00 17.88
CA GLY A 13 -10.59 15.16 17.33
C GLY A 13 -10.71 15.06 15.81
N LEU A 14 -11.92 15.20 15.25
CA LEU A 14 -12.17 15.21 13.79
C LEU A 14 -11.28 16.19 13.02
N VAL A 15 -10.80 17.23 13.70
CA VAL A 15 -9.98 18.31 13.16
C VAL A 15 -8.48 17.96 13.10
N SER A 16 -8.01 17.01 13.92
CA SER A 16 -6.59 16.68 14.05
C SER A 16 -5.94 16.24 12.72
N PRO A 17 -6.54 15.32 11.91
CA PRO A 17 -5.97 14.94 10.62
C PRO A 17 -5.89 16.10 9.61
N VAL A 18 -6.79 17.08 9.72
CA VAL A 18 -6.79 18.26 8.85
C VAL A 18 -5.64 19.17 9.24
N LEU A 19 -5.48 19.46 10.53
CA LEU A 19 -4.39 20.30 11.03
C LEU A 19 -3.01 19.70 10.73
N SER A 20 -2.82 18.40 10.94
CA SER A 20 -1.57 17.72 10.61
C SER A 20 -1.23 17.81 9.11
N ASN A 21 -2.23 17.71 8.24
CA ASN A 21 -2.02 17.83 6.80
C ASN A 21 -1.67 19.26 6.36
N ILE A 22 -2.33 20.27 6.93
CA ILE A 22 -2.01 21.69 6.69
C ILE A 22 -0.59 21.97 7.18
N TYR A 23 -0.24 21.48 8.36
CA TYR A 23 1.08 21.66 8.94
C TYR A 23 2.18 21.08 8.04
N LEU A 24 2.07 19.80 7.67
CA LEU A 24 3.06 19.14 6.80
C LEU A 24 3.10 19.76 5.40
N HIS A 25 2.00 20.35 4.93
CA HIS A 25 2.00 21.07 3.67
C HIS A 25 2.98 22.25 3.66
N TYR A 26 3.00 23.07 4.72
CA TYR A 26 3.93 24.21 4.81
C TYR A 26 5.35 23.77 5.16
N VAL A 27 5.48 22.85 6.11
CA VAL A 27 6.78 22.43 6.65
C VAL A 27 7.57 21.62 5.62
N LEU A 28 6.90 20.71 4.91
CA LEU A 28 7.54 19.76 4.00
C LEU A 28 7.22 20.06 2.54
N ASP A 29 5.94 20.06 2.12
CA ASP A 29 5.59 20.09 0.70
C ASP A 29 6.03 21.39 0.01
N LEU A 30 5.68 22.54 0.60
CA LEU A 30 5.98 23.87 0.04
C LEU A 30 7.48 24.16 0.09
N TRP A 31 8.15 23.80 1.19
CA TRP A 31 9.59 23.92 1.31
C TRP A 31 10.33 23.06 0.26
N PHE A 32 9.89 21.82 0.07
CA PHE A 32 10.45 20.93 -0.93
C PHE A 32 10.29 21.51 -2.33
N GLU A 33 9.07 21.89 -2.72
CA GLU A 33 8.79 22.35 -4.08
C GLU A 33 9.45 23.70 -4.40
N LYS A 34 9.37 24.68 -3.50
CA LYS A 34 9.82 26.05 -3.78
C LYS A 34 11.31 26.24 -3.58
N ARG A 35 11.96 25.45 -2.72
CA ARG A 35 13.37 25.62 -2.37
C ARG A 35 14.19 24.40 -2.72
N PHE A 36 13.91 23.24 -2.13
CA PHE A 36 14.81 22.09 -2.23
C PHE A 36 14.90 21.56 -3.67
N ALA A 37 13.76 21.27 -4.29
CA ALA A 37 13.70 20.70 -5.63
C ALA A 37 14.32 21.61 -6.72
N ARG A 38 14.32 22.93 -6.50
CA ARG A 38 14.96 23.90 -7.42
C ARG A 38 16.48 23.96 -7.28
N ALA A 39 17.01 23.58 -6.12
CA ALA A 39 18.43 23.52 -5.86
C ALA A 39 19.06 22.16 -6.27
N CYS A 40 18.24 21.14 -6.51
CA CYS A 40 18.70 19.84 -6.99
C CYS A 40 19.34 19.95 -8.38
N ALA A 41 20.40 19.18 -8.61
CA ALA A 41 21.03 19.10 -9.92
C ALA A 41 20.14 18.37 -10.95
N GLY A 42 19.32 17.42 -10.48
CA GLY A 42 18.44 16.61 -11.32
C GLY A 42 16.98 16.73 -10.92
N ARG A 43 16.14 15.85 -11.50
CA ARG A 43 14.72 15.81 -11.17
C ARG A 43 14.48 15.34 -9.74
N ALA A 44 13.58 16.02 -9.04
CA ALA A 44 13.16 15.69 -7.68
C ALA A 44 11.63 15.68 -7.58
N TYR A 45 11.08 14.67 -6.92
CA TYR A 45 9.64 14.52 -6.71
C TYR A 45 9.35 14.10 -5.28
N LEU A 46 8.27 14.61 -4.69
CA LEU A 46 7.78 14.23 -3.36
C LEU A 46 6.34 13.71 -3.49
N ILE A 47 6.10 12.52 -2.96
CA ILE A 47 4.77 11.89 -2.94
C ILE A 47 4.42 11.67 -1.47
N ARG A 48 3.42 12.39 -0.97
CA ARG A 48 2.99 12.33 0.44
C ARG A 48 1.57 11.76 0.57
N TYR A 49 1.35 11.01 1.63
CA TYR A 49 0.05 10.54 2.09
C TYR A 49 -0.01 10.64 3.61
N ALA A 50 -0.73 11.64 4.11
CA ALA A 50 -0.70 12.01 5.53
C ALA A 50 0.75 12.28 6.01
N ASP A 51 1.24 11.47 6.94
CA ASP A 51 2.59 11.49 7.51
C ASP A 51 3.60 10.66 6.70
N ASP A 52 3.16 9.64 5.98
CA ASP A 52 4.00 8.81 5.12
C ASP A 52 4.35 9.53 3.81
N TYR A 53 5.63 9.59 3.42
CA TYR A 53 6.05 10.14 2.13
C TYR A 53 7.19 9.37 1.48
N VAL A 54 7.33 9.54 0.17
CA VAL A 54 8.44 9.05 -0.64
C VAL A 54 9.00 10.21 -1.45
N ALA A 55 10.28 10.50 -1.26
CA ALA A 55 11.02 11.46 -2.09
C ALA A 55 11.87 10.70 -3.11
N CYS A 56 11.78 11.10 -4.38
CA CYS A 56 12.49 10.49 -5.51
C CYS A 56 13.43 11.51 -6.13
N PHE A 57 14.69 11.12 -6.32
CA PHE A 57 15.74 11.97 -6.87
C PHE A 57 16.45 11.27 -8.02
N GLU A 58 16.88 12.01 -9.04
CA GLU A 58 17.70 11.48 -10.12
C GLU A 58 19.14 11.19 -9.67
N HIS A 59 19.69 12.03 -8.80
CA HIS A 59 21.06 11.90 -8.29
C HIS A 59 21.10 11.50 -6.82
N GLU A 60 22.06 10.63 -6.47
CA GLU A 60 22.26 10.17 -5.09
C GLU A 60 22.71 11.31 -4.17
N ALA A 61 23.51 12.23 -4.68
CA ALA A 61 23.96 13.40 -3.92
C ALA A 61 22.78 14.26 -3.45
N ASP A 62 21.82 14.54 -4.33
CA ASP A 62 20.59 15.28 -3.99
C ASP A 62 19.77 14.54 -2.92
N ALA A 63 19.68 13.21 -3.02
CA ALA A 63 18.93 12.41 -2.05
C ALA A 63 19.58 12.40 -0.65
N ARG A 64 20.92 12.33 -0.58
CA ARG A 64 21.67 12.42 0.68
C ARG A 64 21.57 13.82 1.29
N ALA A 65 21.70 14.86 0.45
CA ALA A 65 21.50 16.24 0.88
C ALA A 65 20.08 16.48 1.41
N PHE A 66 19.07 15.88 0.77
CA PHE A 66 17.69 15.97 1.23
C PHE A 66 17.51 15.36 2.61
N LEU A 67 18.03 14.16 2.83
CA LEU A 67 17.91 13.46 4.11
C LEU A 67 18.45 14.31 5.28
N LEU A 68 19.61 14.95 5.08
CA LEU A 68 20.20 15.85 6.07
C LEU A 68 19.34 17.11 6.27
N ALA A 69 19.06 17.84 5.18
CA ALA A 69 18.32 19.10 5.24
C ALA A 69 16.89 18.92 5.79
N MET A 70 16.27 17.79 5.52
CA MET A 70 14.93 17.45 6.00
C MET A 70 14.93 17.10 7.50
N THR A 71 15.99 16.46 8.00
CA THR A 71 16.19 16.24 9.44
C THR A 71 16.30 17.57 10.18
N ASP A 72 17.17 18.46 9.71
CA ASP A 72 17.34 19.79 10.30
C ASP A 72 16.04 20.62 10.20
N ARG A 73 15.33 20.48 9.06
CA ARG A 73 14.06 21.18 8.85
C ARG A 73 13.02 20.72 9.85
N LEU A 74 12.79 19.42 10.01
CA LEU A 74 11.78 18.92 10.94
C LEU A 74 12.13 19.24 12.40
N ALA A 75 13.41 19.24 12.76
CA ALA A 75 13.85 19.67 14.08
C ALA A 75 13.50 21.13 14.40
N GLN A 76 13.57 22.05 13.43
CA GLN A 76 13.12 23.45 13.59
C GLN A 76 11.62 23.58 13.91
N PHE A 77 10.86 22.53 13.61
CA PHE A 77 9.42 22.44 13.75
C PHE A 77 9.02 21.51 14.91
N SER A 78 9.97 21.15 15.79
CA SER A 78 9.77 20.23 16.91
C SER A 78 9.21 18.87 16.47
N LEU A 79 9.58 18.42 15.27
CA LEU A 79 9.27 17.08 14.77
C LEU A 79 10.56 16.25 14.71
N GLU A 80 10.51 15.06 15.31
CA GLU A 80 11.60 14.08 15.20
C GLU A 80 11.29 13.04 14.12
N ILE A 81 12.28 12.76 13.29
CA ILE A 81 12.23 11.65 12.33
C ILE A 81 12.60 10.38 13.07
N GLU A 82 11.80 9.33 12.91
CA GLU A 82 12.18 8.00 13.37
C GLU A 82 13.23 7.40 12.39
N PRO A 83 14.51 7.25 12.78
CA PRO A 83 15.56 6.84 11.85
C PRO A 83 15.38 5.39 11.35
N SER A 84 14.68 4.57 12.14
CA SER A 84 14.34 3.18 11.80
C SER A 84 13.40 3.06 10.60
N LYS A 85 12.58 4.10 10.33
CA LYS A 85 11.58 4.13 9.25
C LYS A 85 12.11 4.76 7.97
N THR A 86 13.16 5.56 8.06
CA THR A 86 13.70 6.29 6.91
C THR A 86 14.83 5.52 6.26
N ALA A 87 14.69 5.20 4.97
CA ALA A 87 15.69 4.44 4.23
C ALA A 87 15.98 5.09 2.88
N LEU A 88 17.26 5.26 2.57
CA LEU A 88 17.71 5.65 1.24
C LEU A 88 17.85 4.41 0.37
N ILE A 89 17.03 4.32 -0.69
CA ILE A 89 16.94 3.13 -1.54
C ILE A 89 17.27 3.51 -2.98
N ARG A 90 18.28 2.86 -3.56
CA ARG A 90 18.60 3.01 -4.97
C ARG A 90 17.54 2.30 -5.82
N PHE A 91 16.74 3.08 -6.56
CA PHE A 91 15.59 2.57 -7.31
C PHE A 91 15.49 3.24 -8.69
N GLY A 92 15.42 2.46 -9.77
CA GLY A 92 15.28 2.98 -11.14
C GLY A 92 15.85 2.07 -12.22
N SER A 93 15.58 2.40 -13.49
CA SER A 93 16.05 1.65 -14.66
C SER A 93 17.57 1.51 -14.72
N ARG A 94 18.33 2.56 -14.36
CA ARG A 94 19.80 2.57 -14.30
C ARG A 94 20.37 1.60 -13.23
N SER A 95 19.53 1.10 -12.32
CA SER A 95 19.92 0.10 -11.32
C SER A 95 19.68 -1.36 -11.75
N LEU A 96 19.05 -1.59 -12.92
CA LEU A 96 18.80 -2.92 -13.48
C LEU A 96 20.00 -3.42 -14.28
N GLY A 97 21.10 -3.76 -13.61
CA GLY A 97 22.25 -4.34 -14.29
C GLY A 97 23.53 -4.41 -13.46
N SER A 98 23.68 -3.54 -12.45
CA SER A 98 24.78 -3.66 -11.51
C SER A 98 24.60 -4.95 -10.69
N PRO A 99 25.61 -5.84 -10.63
CA PRO A 99 25.69 -6.84 -9.58
C PRO A 99 25.52 -6.10 -8.26
N GLY A 100 24.62 -6.56 -7.39
CA GLY A 100 24.68 -6.08 -6.02
C GLY A 100 26.06 -6.44 -5.51
N GLY A 101 26.90 -5.45 -5.20
CA GLY A 101 28.10 -5.71 -4.41
C GLY A 101 27.68 -6.43 -3.13
N ASP A 102 28.60 -7.21 -2.56
CA ASP A 102 28.40 -7.97 -1.33
C ASP A 102 27.65 -7.12 -0.29
N GLY A 103 26.42 -7.54 0.06
CA GLY A 103 25.48 -6.75 0.86
C GLY A 103 24.28 -6.17 0.08
N ALA A 104 23.73 -6.92 -0.87
CA ALA A 104 22.62 -6.53 -1.75
C ALA A 104 21.44 -5.87 -1.01
N VAL A 105 21.43 -4.52 -1.01
CA VAL A 105 20.32 -3.70 -0.50
C VAL A 105 19.02 -4.12 -1.19
N PRO A 106 17.93 -4.36 -0.45
CA PRO A 106 16.67 -4.79 -1.04
C PRO A 106 16.20 -3.76 -2.08
N ARG A 107 16.07 -4.20 -3.33
CA ARG A 107 15.54 -3.44 -4.48
C ARG A 107 14.02 -3.19 -4.39
N THR A 108 13.51 -3.16 -3.17
CA THR A 108 12.09 -3.14 -2.86
C THR A 108 11.83 -2.23 -1.67
N PHE A 109 10.71 -1.53 -1.69
CA PHE A 109 10.29 -0.70 -0.55
C PHE A 109 8.78 -0.83 -0.32
N GLY A 110 8.37 -0.69 0.93
CA GLY A 110 6.96 -0.65 1.30
C GLY A 110 6.43 0.78 1.23
N PHE A 111 5.27 0.99 0.62
CA PHE A 111 4.55 2.26 0.67
C PHE A 111 3.05 1.98 0.54
N LEU A 112 2.24 2.55 1.43
CA LEU A 112 0.78 2.39 1.45
C LEU A 112 0.32 0.91 1.39
N GLY A 113 0.99 0.04 2.15
CA GLY A 113 0.66 -1.38 2.23
C GLY A 113 0.94 -2.19 0.94
N LEU A 114 1.63 -1.60 -0.02
CA LEU A 114 2.17 -2.26 -1.21
C LEU A 114 3.69 -2.32 -1.13
N THR A 115 4.27 -3.46 -1.49
CA THR A 115 5.70 -3.55 -1.75
C THR A 115 5.94 -3.23 -3.23
N HIS A 116 6.70 -2.17 -3.47
CA HIS A 116 7.18 -1.76 -4.78
C HIS A 116 8.50 -2.46 -5.07
N TYR A 117 8.68 -2.96 -6.28
CA TYR A 117 9.90 -3.64 -6.70
C TYR A 117 10.27 -3.32 -8.14
N MET A 118 11.55 -3.36 -8.45
CA MET A 118 12.03 -3.21 -9.82
C MET A 118 11.82 -4.51 -10.60
N GLY A 119 11.26 -4.42 -11.80
CA GLY A 119 11.06 -5.56 -12.68
C GLY A 119 11.23 -5.21 -14.16
N ARG A 120 11.11 -6.23 -15.00
CA ARG A 120 11.02 -6.08 -16.46
C ARG A 120 9.65 -6.52 -16.93
N SER A 121 9.08 -5.76 -17.86
CA SER A 121 7.88 -6.14 -18.59
C SER A 121 8.16 -7.35 -19.48
N ARG A 122 7.09 -7.97 -20.00
CA ARG A 122 7.20 -9.05 -21.01
C ARG A 122 7.97 -8.62 -22.28
N ARG A 123 8.04 -7.32 -22.55
CA ARG A 123 8.79 -6.72 -23.68
C ARG A 123 10.17 -6.20 -23.26
N GLY A 124 10.70 -6.64 -22.11
CA GLY A 124 12.04 -6.25 -21.61
C GLY A 124 12.16 -4.85 -21.00
N ARG A 125 11.16 -3.97 -21.18
CA ARG A 125 11.17 -2.60 -20.61
C ARG A 125 11.14 -2.60 -19.08
N PHE A 126 11.83 -1.64 -18.46
CA PHE A 126 11.75 -1.40 -17.01
C PHE A 126 10.30 -1.13 -16.58
N VAL A 127 9.90 -1.75 -15.46
CA VAL A 127 8.62 -1.48 -14.80
C VAL A 127 8.80 -1.47 -13.29
N VAL A 128 7.98 -0.66 -12.64
CA VAL A 128 7.77 -0.72 -11.19
C VAL A 128 6.65 -1.73 -10.95
N GLY A 129 7.03 -2.90 -10.44
CA GLY A 129 6.10 -3.92 -9.98
C GLY A 129 5.54 -3.59 -8.60
N ARG A 130 4.34 -4.07 -8.32
CA ARG A 130 3.65 -3.88 -7.04
C ARG A 130 3.08 -5.20 -6.58
N LYS A 131 3.32 -5.54 -5.32
CA LYS A 131 2.70 -6.68 -4.65
C LYS A 131 2.06 -6.24 -3.35
N THR A 132 0.95 -6.87 -2.96
CA THR A 132 0.41 -6.70 -1.60
C THR A 132 1.49 -7.03 -0.58
N ASP A 133 1.62 -6.20 0.45
CA ASP A 133 2.51 -6.52 1.57
C ASP A 133 2.13 -7.87 2.20
N GLY A 134 3.11 -8.79 2.27
CA GLY A 134 2.88 -10.16 2.68
C GLY A 134 2.45 -10.28 4.15
N GLN A 135 3.02 -9.45 5.03
CA GLN A 135 2.67 -9.46 6.45
C GLN A 135 1.23 -8.96 6.65
N ARG A 136 0.85 -7.85 6.01
CA ARG A 136 -0.52 -7.31 6.03
C ARG A 136 -1.52 -8.30 5.44
N ALA A 137 -1.19 -8.97 4.34
CA ALA A 137 -2.04 -10.01 3.76
C ALA A 137 -2.27 -11.17 4.74
N CYS A 138 -1.21 -11.68 5.36
CA CYS A 138 -1.29 -12.73 6.36
C CYS A 138 -2.11 -12.30 7.59
N GLN A 139 -1.90 -11.10 8.11
CA GLN A 139 -2.67 -10.54 9.22
C GLN A 139 -4.16 -10.44 8.87
N LYS A 140 -4.51 -9.91 7.69
CA LYS A 140 -5.91 -9.84 7.22
C LYS A 140 -6.55 -11.22 7.10
N LEU A 141 -5.81 -12.24 6.63
CA LEU A 141 -6.32 -13.62 6.59
C LEU A 141 -6.53 -14.22 7.99
N LYS A 142 -5.63 -13.93 8.95
CA LYS A 142 -5.81 -14.34 10.35
C LYS A 142 -7.07 -13.71 10.96
N LEU A 143 -7.31 -12.43 10.69
CA LEU A 143 -8.54 -11.74 11.13
C LEU A 143 -9.79 -12.35 10.47
N LEU A 144 -9.71 -12.67 9.17
CA LEU A 144 -10.78 -13.36 8.47
C LEU A 144 -11.09 -14.74 9.07
N ASP A 145 -10.08 -15.57 9.39
CA ASP A 145 -10.28 -16.87 10.04
C ASP A 145 -11.01 -16.72 11.38
N ARG A 146 -10.58 -15.77 12.22
CA ARG A 146 -11.23 -15.50 13.52
C ARG A 146 -12.68 -15.03 13.34
N ARG A 147 -12.93 -14.13 12.38
CA ARG A 147 -14.28 -13.63 12.13
C ARG A 147 -15.21 -14.70 11.58
N LEU A 148 -14.74 -15.55 10.67
CA LEU A 148 -15.52 -16.69 10.18
C LEU A 148 -15.83 -17.70 11.29
N ARG A 149 -14.88 -17.92 12.21
CA ARG A 149 -15.12 -18.77 13.39
C ARG A 149 -16.25 -18.25 14.27
N SER A 150 -16.33 -16.93 14.51
CA SER A 150 -17.39 -16.33 15.32
C SER A 150 -18.74 -16.29 14.59
N LEU A 151 -18.74 -16.18 13.26
CA LEU A 151 -19.95 -16.23 12.45
C LEU A 151 -20.58 -17.64 12.34
N ARG A 152 -19.98 -18.68 12.93
CA ARG A 152 -20.56 -20.04 12.96
C ARG A 152 -21.99 -20.09 13.50
N ALA A 153 -22.27 -19.31 14.54
CA ALA A 153 -23.60 -19.22 15.15
C ALA A 153 -24.63 -18.50 14.25
N HIS A 154 -24.17 -17.68 13.31
CA HIS A 154 -25.02 -16.82 12.47
C HIS A 154 -25.37 -17.47 11.12
N GLY A 155 -24.89 -18.68 10.86
CA GLY A 155 -25.22 -19.46 9.66
C GLY A 155 -24.30 -19.23 8.45
N GLY A 156 -24.45 -20.10 7.44
CA GLY A 156 -23.60 -20.11 6.25
C GLY A 156 -23.77 -18.88 5.35
N ALA A 157 -24.99 -18.36 5.22
CA ALA A 157 -25.28 -17.17 4.42
C ALA A 157 -24.51 -15.94 4.94
N ALA A 158 -24.52 -15.72 6.25
CA ALA A 158 -23.78 -14.62 6.89
C ALA A 158 -22.27 -14.71 6.65
N MET A 159 -21.70 -15.92 6.65
CA MET A 159 -20.28 -16.13 6.33
C MET A 159 -19.97 -15.77 4.87
N VAL A 160 -20.80 -16.23 3.93
CA VAL A 160 -20.63 -15.96 2.49
C VAL A 160 -20.73 -14.46 2.24
N GLU A 161 -21.76 -13.80 2.78
CA GLU A 161 -21.97 -12.36 2.64
C GLU A 161 -20.77 -11.57 3.18
N TYR A 162 -20.27 -11.92 4.37
CA TYR A 162 -19.10 -11.30 4.96
C TYR A 162 -17.87 -11.46 4.06
N VAL A 163 -17.61 -12.66 3.54
CA VAL A 163 -16.46 -12.92 2.66
C VAL A 163 -16.59 -12.16 1.34
N VAL A 164 -17.77 -12.08 0.75
CA VAL A 164 -18.01 -11.30 -0.47
C VAL A 164 -17.68 -9.82 -0.22
N ARG A 165 -18.18 -9.23 0.87
CA ARG A 165 -17.86 -7.84 1.25
C ARG A 165 -16.36 -7.64 1.50
N HIS A 166 -15.74 -8.55 2.26
CA HIS A 166 -14.32 -8.52 2.59
C HIS A 166 -13.44 -8.58 1.32
N LEU A 167 -13.76 -9.49 0.40
CA LEU A 167 -13.02 -9.64 -0.86
C LEU A 167 -13.23 -8.46 -1.81
N ARG A 168 -14.44 -7.86 -1.85
CA ARG A 168 -14.67 -6.61 -2.60
C ARG A 168 -13.78 -5.48 -2.08
N GLY A 169 -13.71 -5.30 -0.76
CA GLY A 169 -12.83 -4.30 -0.16
C GLY A 169 -11.34 -4.56 -0.46
N HIS A 170 -10.92 -5.83 -0.35
CA HIS A 170 -9.55 -6.20 -0.71
C HIS A 170 -9.23 -5.93 -2.19
N LEU A 171 -10.16 -6.25 -3.08
CA LEU A 171 -10.02 -6.02 -4.53
C LEU A 171 -9.97 -4.53 -4.86
N GLN A 172 -10.81 -3.72 -4.22
CA GLN A 172 -10.85 -2.29 -4.45
C GLN A 172 -9.51 -1.63 -4.11
N TYR A 173 -8.83 -2.08 -3.05
CA TYR A 173 -7.56 -1.50 -2.63
C TYR A 173 -6.35 -2.12 -3.35
N TYR A 174 -6.26 -3.46 -3.38
CA TYR A 174 -5.08 -4.16 -3.88
C TYR A 174 -5.18 -4.61 -5.34
N GLY A 175 -6.32 -4.40 -6.00
CA GLY A 175 -6.53 -4.65 -7.43
C GLY A 175 -5.79 -3.64 -8.30
N VAL A 176 -4.48 -3.51 -8.10
CA VAL A 176 -3.60 -2.56 -8.80
C VAL A 176 -2.76 -3.27 -9.86
N SER A 177 -2.40 -2.57 -10.92
CA SER A 177 -1.50 -3.06 -11.96
C SER A 177 -0.22 -3.68 -11.38
N GLY A 178 0.10 -4.90 -11.82
CA GLY A 178 1.25 -5.69 -11.35
C GLY A 178 0.93 -6.67 -10.20
N ASN A 179 -0.21 -6.52 -9.50
CA ASN A 179 -0.54 -7.33 -8.31
C ASN A 179 -1.59 -8.43 -8.54
N ALA A 180 -1.98 -8.72 -9.79
CA ALA A 180 -3.04 -9.68 -10.11
C ALA A 180 -2.83 -11.06 -9.44
N ARG A 181 -1.58 -11.55 -9.43
CA ARG A 181 -1.23 -12.81 -8.78
C ARG A 181 -1.42 -12.76 -7.26
N GLY A 182 -0.98 -11.68 -6.62
CA GLY A 182 -1.14 -11.49 -5.17
C GLY A 182 -2.61 -11.47 -4.75
N VAL A 183 -3.44 -10.77 -5.51
CA VAL A 183 -4.90 -10.74 -5.29
C VAL A 183 -5.51 -12.13 -5.51
N ALA A 184 -5.14 -12.84 -6.58
CA ALA A 184 -5.65 -14.19 -6.84
C ALA A 184 -5.28 -15.18 -5.73
N THR A 185 -4.03 -15.15 -5.25
CA THR A 185 -3.59 -15.97 -4.11
C THR A 185 -4.36 -15.63 -2.84
N TYR A 186 -4.61 -14.34 -2.57
CA TYR A 186 -5.40 -13.92 -1.41
C TYR A 186 -6.84 -14.44 -1.49
N PHE A 187 -7.47 -14.32 -2.65
CA PHE A 187 -8.83 -14.79 -2.90
C PHE A 187 -8.95 -16.30 -2.71
N TYR A 188 -8.00 -17.07 -3.25
CA TYR A 188 -7.95 -18.51 -3.09
C TYR A 188 -7.85 -18.90 -1.60
N ARG A 189 -6.97 -18.25 -0.84
CA ARG A 189 -6.81 -18.50 0.60
C ARG A 189 -8.07 -18.13 1.39
N ALA A 190 -8.69 -17.00 1.09
CA ALA A 190 -9.93 -16.58 1.73
C ALA A 190 -11.10 -17.53 1.43
N ALA A 191 -11.22 -18.00 0.19
CA ALA A 191 -12.20 -19.02 -0.20
C ALA A 191 -11.95 -20.34 0.55
N GLY A 192 -10.68 -20.74 0.72
CA GLY A 192 -10.29 -21.88 1.54
C GLY A 192 -10.71 -21.75 3.01
N LEU A 193 -10.59 -20.55 3.59
CA LEU A 193 -11.07 -20.28 4.94
C LEU A 193 -12.60 -20.37 5.04
N LEU A 194 -13.33 -19.82 4.06
CA LEU A 194 -14.78 -19.94 3.99
C LEU A 194 -15.22 -21.42 3.91
N PHE A 195 -14.61 -22.19 3.01
CA PHE A 195 -14.85 -23.63 2.88
C PHE A 195 -14.61 -24.38 4.19
N LYS A 196 -13.47 -24.12 4.85
CA LYS A 196 -13.12 -24.70 6.15
C LYS A 196 -14.22 -24.43 7.18
N TRP A 197 -14.69 -23.20 7.30
CA TRP A 197 -15.64 -22.82 8.34
C TRP A 197 -17.08 -23.24 8.04
N LEU A 198 -17.50 -23.25 6.77
CA LEU A 198 -18.78 -23.84 6.34
C LEU A 198 -18.85 -25.32 6.71
N ASN A 199 -17.78 -26.08 6.45
CA ASN A 199 -17.69 -27.51 6.76
C ASN A 199 -17.48 -27.83 8.25
N ARG A 200 -17.10 -26.84 9.07
CA ARG A 200 -16.94 -26.99 10.54
C ARG A 200 -18.09 -26.39 11.34
N ARG A 201 -19.17 -25.99 10.66
CA ARG A 201 -20.37 -25.44 11.29
C ARG A 201 -21.30 -26.53 11.82
N SER A 202 -21.44 -27.62 11.08
CA SER A 202 -22.32 -28.76 11.42
C SER A 202 -21.54 -30.04 11.64
N GLN A 203 -22.18 -31.04 12.25
CA GLN A 203 -21.62 -32.38 12.45
C GLN A 203 -21.38 -33.15 11.13
N ARG A 204 -22.02 -32.72 10.03
CA ARG A 204 -21.79 -33.25 8.68
C ARG A 204 -21.07 -32.22 7.81
N ARG A 205 -20.20 -32.70 6.93
CA ARG A 205 -19.57 -31.88 5.88
C ARG A 205 -20.63 -31.42 4.89
N SER A 206 -20.67 -30.13 4.60
CA SER A 206 -21.64 -29.53 3.67
C SER A 206 -21.17 -29.57 2.21
N PHE A 207 -19.86 -29.44 1.96
CA PHE A 207 -19.31 -29.33 0.61
C PHE A 207 -18.02 -30.14 0.41
N THR A 208 -17.88 -30.73 -0.77
CA THR A 208 -16.55 -31.01 -1.37
C THR A 208 -15.98 -29.73 -1.96
N TRP A 209 -14.68 -29.68 -2.27
CA TRP A 209 -14.08 -28.48 -2.87
C TRP A 209 -14.69 -28.14 -4.24
N SER A 210 -14.96 -29.15 -5.06
CA SER A 210 -15.65 -28.98 -6.35
C SER A 210 -17.08 -28.48 -6.17
N GLY A 211 -17.85 -29.07 -5.24
CA GLY A 211 -19.20 -28.63 -4.92
C GLY A 211 -19.26 -27.21 -4.36
N PHE A 212 -18.27 -26.83 -3.54
CA PHE A 212 -18.12 -25.47 -3.03
C PHE A 212 -17.90 -24.46 -4.16
N HIS A 213 -17.03 -24.76 -5.11
CA HIS A 213 -16.80 -23.88 -6.26
C HIS A 213 -18.03 -23.77 -7.16
N ALA A 214 -18.78 -24.86 -7.37
CA ALA A 214 -20.02 -24.85 -8.14
C ALA A 214 -21.10 -23.99 -7.46
N ALA A 215 -21.27 -24.13 -6.13
CA ALA A 215 -22.33 -23.46 -5.37
C ALA A 215 -22.00 -22.00 -5.01
N ILE A 216 -20.80 -21.75 -4.47
CA ILE A 216 -20.41 -20.45 -3.88
C ILE A 216 -19.47 -19.67 -4.78
N GLY A 217 -18.71 -20.33 -5.67
CA GLY A 217 -17.71 -19.69 -6.51
C GLY A 217 -18.26 -18.56 -7.38
N ARG A 218 -19.52 -18.66 -7.82
CA ARG A 218 -20.21 -17.62 -8.61
C ARG A 218 -20.59 -16.38 -7.79
N LEU A 219 -20.75 -16.52 -6.48
CA LEU A 219 -21.09 -15.41 -5.56
C LEU A 219 -19.86 -14.58 -5.18
N LEU A 220 -18.67 -15.19 -5.20
CA LEU A 220 -17.43 -14.50 -4.90
C LEU A 220 -17.06 -13.51 -6.02
N PRO A 221 -16.53 -12.32 -5.68
CA PRO A 221 -16.09 -11.36 -6.69
C PRO A 221 -15.01 -11.96 -7.59
N ARG A 222 -15.02 -11.60 -8.88
CA ARG A 222 -13.98 -12.01 -9.82
C ARG A 222 -12.73 -11.17 -9.63
N VAL A 223 -11.57 -11.82 -9.61
CA VAL A 223 -10.26 -11.15 -9.54
C VAL A 223 -10.05 -10.35 -10.82
N ARG A 224 -9.76 -9.06 -10.68
CA ARG A 224 -9.44 -8.15 -11.79
C ARG A 224 -8.55 -7.01 -11.30
N ILE A 225 -7.88 -6.35 -12.23
CA ILE A 225 -7.24 -5.07 -11.95
C ILE A 225 -8.32 -3.99 -12.01
N VAL A 226 -8.44 -3.23 -10.93
CA VAL A 226 -9.37 -2.11 -10.74
C VAL A 226 -8.65 -0.79 -11.01
N HIS A 227 -7.38 -0.68 -10.63
CA HIS A 227 -6.58 0.54 -10.74
C HIS A 227 -5.35 0.30 -11.61
N ASP A 228 -5.25 1.01 -12.73
CA ASP A 228 -4.03 1.03 -13.53
C ASP A 228 -3.06 2.10 -13.01
N LEU A 229 -1.90 1.64 -12.52
CA LEU A 229 -0.87 2.50 -11.92
C LEU A 229 0.39 2.59 -12.80
N TYR A 230 0.31 2.15 -14.06
CA TYR A 230 1.37 2.41 -15.02
C TYR A 230 1.16 3.79 -15.66
N PRO A 231 2.26 4.53 -15.92
CA PRO A 231 2.15 5.83 -16.57
C PRO A 231 1.50 5.65 -17.94
N ILE A 232 0.49 6.47 -18.19
CA ILE A 232 -0.14 6.57 -19.50
C ILE A 232 0.89 7.22 -20.42
N PRO A 233 1.21 6.62 -21.59
CA PRO A 233 2.13 7.23 -22.52
C PRO A 233 1.69 8.65 -22.90
N TRP A 234 2.65 9.57 -23.06
CA TRP A 234 2.37 10.99 -23.30
C TRP A 234 1.50 11.27 -24.53
N TRP A 235 1.43 10.32 -25.48
CA TRP A 235 0.59 10.38 -26.68
C TRP A 235 -0.85 9.86 -26.48
N LYS A 236 -1.24 9.44 -25.27
CA LYS A 236 -2.61 9.02 -24.94
C LYS A 236 -3.26 10.05 -24.01
N THR A 237 -4.42 10.58 -24.41
CA THR A 237 -5.26 11.46 -23.58
C THR A 237 -5.68 10.74 -22.30
N GLN A 238 -5.43 11.36 -21.14
CA GLN A 238 -5.94 10.88 -19.86
C GLN A 238 -7.47 11.03 -19.83
N THR A 239 -8.20 9.96 -20.11
CA THR A 239 -9.62 9.91 -19.80
C THR A 239 -9.76 9.85 -18.26
N GLY A 240 -9.92 11.02 -17.62
CA GLY A 240 -10.31 11.10 -16.21
C GLY A 240 -9.46 11.90 -15.24
N SER A 241 -8.52 12.75 -15.68
CA SER A 241 -7.89 13.72 -14.77
C SER A 241 -8.87 14.86 -14.47
N ARG A 242 -9.66 14.71 -13.40
CA ARG A 242 -10.08 15.87 -12.61
C ARG A 242 -8.91 16.23 -11.70
N MET A 243 -8.17 17.26 -12.11
CA MET A 243 -7.36 18.08 -11.22
C MET A 243 -8.23 18.59 -10.07
N VAL A 244 -7.78 18.37 -8.85
CA VAL A 244 -7.79 19.37 -7.76
C VAL A 244 -6.45 19.23 -7.06
#